data_AF-A0A0P9QCT8-F1
#
_entry.id   AF-A0A0P9QCT8-F1
#
_cell.length_a   1.000
_cell.length_b   1.000
_cell.length_c   1.000
_cell.angle_alpha   90.00
_cell.angle_beta   90.00
_cell.angle_gamma   90.00
#
_symmetry.space_group_name_H-M   'P 1'
#
loop_
_entity.id
_entity.type
_entity.pdbx_description
1 polymer ?
#
loop_
_entity_poly.entity_id
_entity_poly.type
_entity_poly.pdbx_seq_one_letter_code
_entity_poly.pdbx_strand_id
1 'polypeptide(L)'
;MKHNQAAACSDIWFRNRSKKSPLEAPRNADSTFYFGTDSPPPFSGAFSTSDITGDIMCGRYSIYESMDHYLKELAPEQLVINGYDLWPIERYNVAPTTRVEIIRPTETGLSVDKVRWGWAPFWAQGKRPAPINARVETVMTGKFFKELWPHGRALAPANGWFEWVKDPDDPKKKQPYFIRLKSQKPMFFAALAQVHAGLQPHEGDGFVIITAASDQGMVDIHDRRPLVSAQNWRASGQTRLLPHRAPQR
;
A
#
# COMPACT_ATOMS: atom_id res chain seq x y z
N MET A 1 -22.38 -12.05 -6.81
CA MET A 1 -21.10 -12.81 -6.82
C MET A 1 -19.82 -11.95 -6.80
N LYS A 2 -19.85 -10.61 -6.98
CA LYS A 2 -18.65 -9.75 -6.95
C LYS A 2 -18.17 -9.36 -5.53
N HIS A 3 -19.05 -9.32 -4.53
CA HIS A 3 -18.71 -8.93 -3.15
C HIS A 3 -17.80 -9.90 -2.38
N ASN A 4 -17.55 -11.12 -2.88
CA ASN A 4 -16.80 -12.14 -2.13
C ASN A 4 -15.28 -12.16 -2.43
N GLN A 5 -14.83 -11.51 -3.51
CA GLN A 5 -13.42 -11.56 -3.94
C GLN A 5 -12.53 -10.51 -3.24
N ALA A 6 -13.06 -9.32 -2.96
CA ALA A 6 -12.34 -8.32 -2.17
C ALA A 6 -12.12 -8.80 -0.72
N ALA A 7 -13.13 -9.45 -0.14
CA ALA A 7 -13.03 -10.11 1.16
C ALA A 7 -11.97 -11.23 1.14
N ALA A 8 -12.00 -12.12 0.14
CA ALA A 8 -11.01 -13.18 0.01
C ALA A 8 -9.58 -12.66 -0.20
N CYS A 9 -9.39 -11.55 -0.93
CA CYS A 9 -8.07 -10.93 -1.07
C CYS A 9 -7.63 -10.30 0.25
N SER A 10 -8.50 -9.52 0.91
CA SER A 10 -8.24 -8.99 2.26
C SER A 10 -7.88 -10.11 3.25
N ASP A 11 -8.57 -11.25 3.18
CA ASP A 11 -8.28 -12.44 4.01
C ASP A 11 -6.91 -13.07 3.72
N ILE A 12 -6.44 -13.03 2.46
CA ILE A 12 -5.10 -13.50 2.07
C ILE A 12 -4.01 -12.59 2.66
N TRP A 13 -4.29 -11.31 2.77
CA TRP A 13 -3.36 -10.31 3.29
C TRP A 13 -3.41 -10.17 4.83
N PHE A 14 -4.59 -10.33 5.47
CA PHE A 14 -4.85 -9.73 6.78
C PHE A 14 -5.65 -10.58 7.80
N ARG A 15 -5.80 -11.91 7.61
CA ARG A 15 -6.62 -12.81 8.47
C ARG A 15 -6.92 -12.29 9.88
N ASN A 16 -8.14 -11.79 10.09
CA ASN A 16 -8.68 -11.47 11.41
C ASN A 16 -9.76 -12.51 11.77
N ARG A 17 -9.44 -13.50 12.62
CA ARG A 17 -10.48 -14.35 13.22
C ARG A 17 -10.94 -13.69 14.52
N SER A 18 -11.89 -12.79 14.41
CA SER A 18 -12.78 -12.44 15.51
C SER A 18 -14.20 -12.35 14.97
N LYS A 19 -14.97 -13.44 15.13
CA LYS A 19 -16.41 -13.40 14.95
C LYS A 19 -16.98 -12.45 16.02
N LYS A 20 -17.56 -11.32 15.61
CA LYS A 20 -18.59 -10.63 16.41
C LYS A 20 -19.86 -10.47 15.59
N SER A 21 -20.98 -10.76 16.25
CA SER A 21 -22.35 -10.82 15.73
C SER A 21 -22.88 -9.45 15.28
N PRO A 22 -23.90 -9.42 14.41
CA PRO A 22 -24.41 -8.19 13.82
C PRO A 22 -25.46 -7.56 14.74
N LEU A 23 -25.09 -6.49 15.47
CA LEU A 23 -26.06 -5.58 16.07
C LEU A 23 -25.56 -4.13 15.92
N GLU A 24 -26.32 -3.38 15.11
CA GLU A 24 -26.44 -1.92 14.97
C GLU A 24 -25.16 -1.08 14.81
N ALA A 25 -24.88 -0.64 13.58
CA ALA A 25 -23.95 0.46 13.29
C ALA A 25 -24.71 1.79 13.11
N PRO A 26 -24.30 2.90 13.75
CA PRO A 26 -24.85 4.20 13.47
C PRO A 26 -24.29 4.75 12.14
N ARG A 27 -25.11 5.54 11.45
CA ARG A 27 -24.76 6.31 10.25
C ARG A 27 -23.67 7.34 10.59
N ASN A 28 -22.57 7.35 9.83
CA ASN A 28 -21.72 8.51 9.41
C ASN A 28 -20.36 8.02 8.86
N ALA A 29 -19.70 8.84 8.03
CA ALA A 29 -18.43 8.64 7.30
C ALA A 29 -17.42 7.63 7.91
N ASP A 30 -16.69 6.88 7.07
CA ASP A 30 -15.67 5.90 7.50
C ASP A 30 -14.80 6.48 8.62
N SER A 31 -15.08 6.03 9.85
CA SER A 31 -14.63 6.69 11.08
C SER A 31 -13.11 6.65 11.27
N THR A 32 -12.43 5.90 10.41
CA THR A 32 -11.00 5.56 10.45
C THR A 32 -10.11 6.64 9.85
N PHE A 33 -10.59 7.37 8.83
CA PHE A 33 -9.77 8.30 8.05
C PHE A 33 -10.07 9.76 8.36
N TYR A 34 -9.02 10.57 8.36
CA TYR A 34 -9.07 12.02 8.33
C TYR A 34 -8.92 12.50 6.90
N PHE A 35 -9.76 13.44 6.50
CA PHE A 35 -9.75 14.09 5.20
C PHE A 35 -9.48 15.57 5.42
N GLY A 36 -8.34 16.07 4.94
CA GLY A 36 -7.98 17.48 5.10
C GLY A 36 -7.29 18.04 3.87
N THR A 37 -7.33 19.35 3.74
CA THR A 37 -6.58 20.12 2.73
C THR A 37 -5.19 20.50 3.23
N ASP A 38 -4.91 20.31 4.52
CA ASP A 38 -3.62 20.62 5.11
C ASP A 38 -2.58 19.60 4.66
N SER A 39 -1.58 20.07 3.89
CA SER A 39 -0.41 19.28 3.51
C SER A 39 0.37 18.86 4.76
N PRO A 40 1.03 17.69 4.76
CA PRO A 40 1.91 17.34 5.87
C PRO A 40 3.06 18.38 5.97
N PRO A 41 3.32 18.97 7.16
CA PRO A 41 4.45 19.88 7.34
C PRO A 41 5.76 19.13 7.07
N PRO A 42 6.78 19.71 6.40
CA PRO A 42 6.96 21.12 6.02
C PRO A 42 6.68 21.42 4.52
N PHE A 43 5.68 20.80 3.88
CA PHE A 43 5.43 21.03 2.45
C PHE A 43 4.69 22.37 2.21
N SER A 44 5.40 23.37 1.66
CA SER A 44 4.86 24.68 1.24
C SER A 44 4.78 24.88 -0.29
N GLY A 45 5.02 23.84 -1.07
CA GLY A 45 5.05 23.91 -2.54
C GLY A 45 3.66 23.91 -3.19
N ALA A 46 3.48 24.71 -4.25
CA ALA A 46 2.29 24.65 -5.10
C ALA A 46 2.30 23.34 -5.93
N PHE A 47 1.20 22.59 -5.91
CA PHE A 47 1.02 21.43 -6.78
C PHE A 47 0.84 21.91 -8.23
N SER A 48 1.77 21.58 -9.13
CA SER A 48 1.60 21.86 -10.56
C SER A 48 0.56 20.91 -11.15
N THR A 49 -0.48 21.46 -11.77
CA THR A 49 -1.53 20.70 -12.47
C THR A 49 -1.03 20.08 -13.79
N SER A 50 0.17 20.45 -14.26
CA SER A 50 0.76 19.95 -15.52
C SER A 50 1.15 18.47 -15.47
N ASP A 51 1.32 17.90 -14.27
CA ASP A 51 1.78 16.51 -14.09
C ASP A 51 0.63 15.49 -14.13
N ILE A 52 -0.63 15.96 -14.22
CA ILE A 52 -1.83 15.12 -14.19
C ILE A 52 -2.25 14.78 -15.62
N THR A 53 -1.51 13.89 -16.27
CA THR A 53 -1.99 13.24 -17.51
C THR A 53 -2.83 12.03 -17.14
N GLY A 54 -4.15 12.24 -17.04
CA GLY A 54 -5.14 11.22 -16.73
C GLY A 54 -5.46 11.11 -15.24
N ASP A 55 -6.65 10.60 -14.93
CA ASP A 55 -7.08 10.26 -13.57
C ASP A 55 -6.22 9.08 -13.04
N ILE A 56 -4.97 9.36 -12.70
CA ILE A 56 -4.05 8.42 -12.05
C ILE A 56 -4.42 8.42 -10.57
N MET A 57 -5.37 7.55 -10.25
CA MET A 57 -5.98 7.42 -8.93
C MET A 57 -4.96 6.91 -7.93
N CYS A 58 -5.02 7.34 -6.67
CA CYS A 58 -3.99 7.07 -5.66
C CYS A 58 -2.56 7.33 -6.17
N GLY A 59 -2.39 8.34 -7.03
CA GLY A 59 -1.16 8.57 -7.78
C GLY A 59 -0.06 9.27 -7.00
N ARG A 60 -0.32 9.72 -5.77
CA ARG A 60 0.67 10.37 -4.90
C ARG A 60 0.47 9.95 -3.45
N TYR A 61 1.56 9.76 -2.71
CA TYR A 61 1.49 9.48 -1.27
C TYR A 61 2.67 10.05 -0.50
N SER A 62 2.68 9.88 0.82
CA SER A 62 3.74 10.37 1.70
C SER A 62 4.34 9.26 2.55
N ILE A 63 5.65 9.32 2.73
CA ILE A 63 6.46 8.46 3.60
C ILE A 63 7.61 9.31 4.13
N TYR A 64 7.41 9.95 5.30
CA TYR A 64 8.37 10.93 5.82
C TYR A 64 9.07 10.51 7.11
N GLU A 65 8.49 9.59 7.88
CA GLU A 65 9.14 9.05 9.09
C GLU A 65 10.31 8.10 8.75
N SER A 66 11.07 7.69 9.77
CA SER A 66 12.10 6.65 9.62
C SER A 66 11.48 5.27 9.43
N MET A 67 12.19 4.34 8.77
CA MET A 67 11.68 2.97 8.60
C MET A 67 11.44 2.25 9.93
N ASP A 68 12.23 2.56 10.97
CA ASP A 68 12.01 2.06 12.33
C ASP A 68 10.61 2.42 12.89
N HIS A 69 10.12 3.64 12.62
CA HIS A 69 8.78 4.04 13.01
C HIS A 69 7.69 3.14 12.40
N TYR A 70 7.79 2.86 11.09
CA TYR A 70 6.85 1.98 10.40
C TYR A 70 6.97 0.52 10.87
N LEU A 71 8.19 0.02 11.08
CA LEU A 71 8.44 -1.35 11.48
C LEU A 71 7.95 -1.65 12.90
N LYS A 72 8.11 -0.70 13.84
CA LYS A 72 7.57 -0.79 15.21
C LYS A 72 6.05 -0.90 15.23
N GLU A 73 5.36 -0.16 14.36
CA GLU A 73 3.90 -0.24 14.26
C GLU A 73 3.43 -1.51 13.54
N LEU A 74 4.19 -1.99 12.54
CA LEU A 74 3.82 -3.15 11.74
C LEU A 74 4.02 -4.49 12.47
N ALA A 75 5.24 -4.69 13.00
CA ALA A 75 5.72 -5.99 13.47
C ALA A 75 6.88 -5.81 14.48
N PRO A 76 6.60 -5.33 15.70
CA PRO A 76 7.63 -4.96 16.68
C PRO A 76 8.52 -6.12 17.13
N GLU A 77 8.05 -7.36 16.98
CA GLU A 77 8.78 -8.57 17.37
C GLU A 77 9.45 -9.30 16.20
N GLN A 78 9.26 -8.83 14.96
CA GLN A 78 9.77 -9.55 13.78
C GLN A 78 11.19 -9.11 13.44
N LEU A 79 12.06 -10.08 13.15
CA LEU A 79 13.40 -9.80 12.67
C LEU A 79 13.35 -9.06 11.33
N VAL A 80 14.04 -7.93 11.23
CA VAL A 80 14.24 -7.18 10.00
C VAL A 80 15.66 -7.43 9.52
N ILE A 81 15.78 -8.08 8.36
CA ILE A 81 17.06 -8.67 7.92
C ILE A 81 17.93 -7.70 7.12
N ASN A 82 17.37 -6.59 6.60
CA ASN A 82 18.12 -5.57 5.86
C ASN A 82 17.33 -4.26 5.67
N GLY A 83 18.03 -3.26 5.13
CA GLY A 83 17.45 -2.22 4.27
C GLY A 83 16.73 -1.06 4.97
N TYR A 84 16.93 -0.88 6.27
CA TYR A 84 16.34 0.23 7.01
C TYR A 84 17.37 1.01 7.80
N ASP A 85 17.12 2.30 7.95
CA ASP A 85 17.86 3.22 8.81
C ASP A 85 16.93 3.84 9.87
N LEU A 86 17.55 4.56 10.81
CA LEU A 86 16.84 5.33 11.84
C LEU A 86 16.57 6.77 11.39
N TRP A 87 17.03 7.14 10.19
CA TRP A 87 16.89 8.49 9.67
C TRP A 87 15.52 8.66 9.02
N PRO A 88 14.89 9.84 9.14
CA PRO A 88 13.64 10.12 8.44
C PRO A 88 13.80 10.02 6.92
N ILE A 89 12.81 9.45 6.23
CA ILE A 89 12.80 9.34 4.76
C ILE A 89 12.49 10.69 4.09
N GLU A 90 11.73 11.55 4.79
CA GLU A 90 11.38 12.92 4.38
C GLU A 90 10.76 13.04 2.97
N ARG A 91 9.98 12.04 2.53
CA ARG A 91 9.26 12.08 1.25
C ARG A 91 7.78 12.42 1.46
N TYR A 92 7.47 13.71 1.43
CA TYR A 92 6.11 14.22 1.64
C TYR A 92 5.21 14.09 0.41
N ASN A 93 5.78 13.83 -0.77
CA ASN A 93 5.04 13.88 -2.02
C ASN A 93 5.58 12.88 -3.06
N VAL A 94 5.59 11.60 -2.70
CA VAL A 94 6.03 10.47 -3.55
C VAL A 94 5.22 10.44 -4.83
N ALA A 95 5.91 10.41 -5.97
CA ALA A 95 5.33 10.30 -7.30
C ALA A 95 5.62 8.92 -7.92
N PRO A 96 4.85 8.50 -8.94
CA PRO A 96 5.15 7.31 -9.72
C PRO A 96 6.58 7.34 -10.29
N THR A 97 7.10 6.17 -10.63
CA THR A 97 8.46 5.93 -11.16
C THR A 97 9.60 6.21 -10.19
N THR A 98 9.34 6.87 -9.06
CA THR A 98 10.34 7.03 -8.00
C THR A 98 10.60 5.70 -7.29
N ARG A 99 11.82 5.51 -6.78
CA ARG A 99 12.17 4.35 -5.96
C ARG A 99 11.92 4.70 -4.49
N VAL A 100 11.11 3.89 -3.82
CA VAL A 100 10.64 4.11 -2.45
C VAL A 100 10.57 2.79 -1.70
N GLU A 101 10.60 2.90 -0.38
CA GLU A 101 10.70 1.78 0.54
C GLU A 101 9.42 0.95 0.51
N ILE A 102 9.59 -0.37 0.34
CA ILE A 102 8.55 -1.37 0.54
C ILE A 102 9.03 -2.39 1.56
N ILE A 103 8.08 -3.02 2.26
CA ILE A 103 8.34 -4.07 3.24
C ILE A 103 7.88 -5.40 2.64
N ARG A 104 8.77 -6.39 2.56
CA ARG A 104 8.47 -7.73 2.04
C ARG A 104 8.70 -8.81 3.07
N PRO A 105 7.86 -9.86 3.09
CA PRO A 105 8.19 -11.07 3.83
C PRO A 105 9.37 -11.78 3.17
N THR A 106 10.20 -12.40 3.99
CA THR A 106 11.25 -13.35 3.59
C THR A 106 11.10 -14.62 4.42
N GLU A 107 11.93 -15.64 4.15
CA GLU A 107 11.91 -16.88 4.93
C GLU A 107 12.27 -16.66 6.41
N THR A 108 13.15 -15.69 6.70
CA THR A 108 13.72 -15.46 8.04
C THR A 108 13.18 -14.23 8.74
N GLY A 109 12.41 -13.37 8.05
CA GLY A 109 11.97 -12.10 8.62
C GLY A 109 11.33 -11.16 7.61
N LEU A 110 11.48 -9.85 7.84
CA LEU A 110 11.09 -8.80 6.91
C LEU A 110 12.31 -8.21 6.23
N SER A 111 12.16 -7.89 4.95
CA SER A 111 13.14 -7.14 4.17
C SER A 111 12.56 -5.79 3.80
N VAL A 112 13.37 -4.74 3.89
CA VAL A 112 13.04 -3.41 3.39
C VAL A 112 13.82 -3.18 2.11
N ASP A 113 13.12 -2.92 1.02
CA ASP A 113 13.74 -2.70 -0.29
C ASP A 113 13.29 -1.39 -0.90
N LYS A 114 14.20 -0.70 -1.58
CA LYS A 114 13.89 0.55 -2.30
C LYS A 114 13.56 0.26 -3.76
N VAL A 115 12.27 0.20 -4.07
CA VAL A 115 11.74 -0.36 -5.34
C VAL A 115 11.00 0.71 -6.13
N ARG A 116 11.07 0.65 -7.46
CA ARG A 116 10.38 1.58 -8.36
C ARG A 116 8.85 1.44 -8.21
N TRP A 117 8.14 2.53 -7.99
CA TRP A 117 6.68 2.52 -8.04
C TRP A 117 6.20 2.52 -9.50
N GLY A 118 5.69 1.40 -9.95
CA GLY A 118 5.37 1.13 -11.34
C GLY A 118 6.03 -0.16 -11.79
N TRP A 119 5.20 -1.10 -12.27
CA TRP A 119 5.69 -2.39 -12.73
C TRP A 119 4.88 -2.90 -13.93
N ALA A 120 5.58 -3.52 -14.87
CA ALA A 120 5.00 -4.20 -16.01
C ALA A 120 5.78 -5.48 -16.31
N PRO A 121 5.09 -6.57 -16.72
CA PRO A 121 5.74 -7.80 -17.11
C PRO A 121 6.57 -7.57 -18.38
N PHE A 122 7.60 -8.40 -18.59
CA PHE A 122 8.59 -8.19 -19.67
C PHE A 122 7.94 -7.97 -21.06
N TRP A 123 6.86 -8.69 -21.37
CA TRP A 123 6.16 -8.60 -22.65
C TRP A 123 5.35 -7.29 -22.84
N ALA A 124 5.12 -6.53 -21.77
CA ALA A 124 4.41 -5.26 -21.76
C ALA A 124 5.33 -4.04 -21.58
N GLN A 125 6.61 -4.25 -21.23
CA GLN A 125 7.56 -3.16 -21.04
C GLN A 125 7.73 -2.34 -22.33
N GLY A 126 7.88 -1.02 -22.17
CA GLY A 126 8.06 -0.06 -23.28
C GLY A 126 6.82 0.23 -24.13
N LYS A 127 5.73 -0.54 -24.00
CA LYS A 127 4.50 -0.34 -24.81
C LYS A 127 3.60 0.78 -24.26
N ARG A 128 3.54 0.90 -22.93
CA ARG A 128 2.77 1.89 -22.19
C ARG A 128 3.49 2.21 -20.87
N PRO A 129 3.19 3.34 -20.22
CA PRO A 129 3.65 3.59 -18.86
C PRO A 129 3.31 2.40 -17.95
N ALA A 130 4.28 2.00 -17.12
CA ALA A 130 4.09 0.89 -16.21
C ALA A 130 2.94 1.19 -15.23
N PRO A 131 1.94 0.32 -15.09
CA PRO A 131 0.89 0.51 -14.12
C PRO A 131 1.45 0.68 -12.71
N ILE A 132 0.85 1.58 -11.95
CA ILE A 132 1.22 1.88 -10.56
C ILE A 132 0.25 1.26 -9.55
N ASN A 133 -0.94 0.86 -10.03
CA ASN A 133 -2.02 0.30 -9.24
C ASN A 133 -2.53 -1.00 -9.86
N ALA A 134 -2.97 -1.92 -9.01
CA ALA A 134 -3.68 -3.13 -9.38
C ALA A 134 -5.04 -3.17 -8.68
N ARG A 135 -6.11 -3.51 -9.41
CA ARG A 135 -7.45 -3.61 -8.83
C ARG A 135 -7.62 -4.93 -8.11
N VAL A 136 -8.05 -4.91 -6.84
CA VAL A 136 -8.24 -6.12 -6.02
C VAL A 136 -9.15 -7.16 -6.67
N GLU A 137 -10.12 -6.71 -7.47
CA GLU A 137 -11.11 -7.56 -8.15
C GLU A 137 -10.51 -8.38 -9.29
N THR A 138 -9.42 -7.90 -9.91
CA THR A 138 -8.84 -8.53 -11.11
C THR A 138 -7.39 -8.93 -10.95
N VAL A 139 -6.70 -8.45 -9.90
CA VAL A 139 -5.26 -8.72 -9.68
C VAL A 139 -4.95 -10.21 -9.52
N MET A 140 -5.90 -11.01 -9.04
CA MET A 140 -5.74 -12.45 -8.84
C MET A 140 -6.04 -13.28 -10.09
N THR A 141 -6.85 -12.77 -11.02
CA THR A 141 -7.36 -13.52 -12.17
C THR A 141 -6.75 -13.04 -13.49
N GLY A 142 -6.27 -11.80 -13.53
CA GLY A 142 -5.65 -11.20 -14.70
C GLY A 142 -4.25 -11.74 -14.99
N LYS A 143 -3.92 -11.87 -16.27
CA LYS A 143 -2.58 -12.31 -16.72
C LYS A 143 -1.48 -11.30 -16.40
N PHE A 144 -1.83 -10.01 -16.29
CA PHE A 144 -0.85 -8.92 -16.20
C PHE A 144 0.03 -8.99 -14.95
N PHE A 145 -0.57 -9.19 -13.77
CA PHE A 145 0.14 -9.29 -12.49
C PHE A 145 0.35 -10.73 -12.04
N LYS A 146 0.04 -11.72 -12.90
CA LYS A 146 0.06 -13.13 -12.52
C LYS A 146 1.44 -13.59 -12.06
N GLU A 147 2.50 -13.09 -12.68
CA GLU A 147 3.89 -13.44 -12.32
C GLU A 147 4.38 -12.84 -11.00
N LEU A 148 3.71 -11.80 -10.49
CA LEU A 148 3.97 -11.29 -9.14
C LEU A 148 3.40 -12.24 -8.07
N TRP A 149 2.45 -13.10 -8.41
CA TRP A 149 2.01 -14.20 -7.55
C TRP A 149 2.93 -15.42 -7.79
N PRO A 150 3.37 -16.18 -6.77
CA PRO A 150 2.92 -16.27 -5.37
C PRO A 150 3.84 -15.58 -4.33
N HIS A 151 4.97 -15.00 -4.75
CA HIS A 151 6.03 -14.49 -3.87
C HIS A 151 6.13 -12.97 -3.79
N GLY A 152 5.48 -12.24 -4.69
CA GLY A 152 5.59 -10.78 -4.80
C GLY A 152 4.73 -10.02 -3.80
N ARG A 153 4.30 -10.63 -2.68
CA ARG A 153 3.50 -9.88 -1.70
C ARG A 153 4.39 -8.87 -0.97
N ALA A 154 3.94 -7.62 -0.88
CA ALA A 154 4.63 -6.53 -0.20
C ALA A 154 3.66 -5.58 0.50
N LEU A 155 4.19 -4.73 1.37
CA LEU A 155 3.50 -3.58 1.93
C LEU A 155 4.23 -2.31 1.54
N ALA A 156 3.50 -1.30 1.07
CA ALA A 156 4.02 0.05 0.90
C ALA A 156 3.63 0.87 2.15
N PRO A 157 4.58 1.17 3.06
CA PRO A 157 4.31 2.03 4.20
C PRO A 157 4.03 3.48 3.75
N ALA A 158 3.11 4.15 4.44
CA ALA A 158 2.78 5.54 4.19
C ALA A 158 2.24 6.23 5.44
N ASN A 159 2.33 7.57 5.46
CA ASN A 159 1.60 8.40 6.42
C ASN A 159 0.19 8.75 5.91
N GLY A 160 0.01 8.73 4.60
CA GLY A 160 -1.22 9.09 3.92
C GLY A 160 -1.04 9.18 2.41
N TRP A 161 -2.14 9.29 1.67
CA TRP A 161 -2.14 9.49 0.21
C TRP A 161 -2.88 10.75 -0.18
N PHE A 162 -2.70 11.18 -1.42
CA PHE A 162 -3.39 12.35 -1.97
C PHE A 162 -4.43 11.93 -3.00
N GLU A 163 -5.57 12.61 -2.99
CA GLU A 163 -6.57 12.53 -4.06
C GLU A 163 -6.99 13.93 -4.51
N TRP A 164 -7.37 14.03 -5.79
CA TRP A 164 -7.77 15.29 -6.41
C TRP A 164 -9.26 15.26 -6.73
N VAL A 165 -10.03 16.02 -5.97
CA VAL A 165 -11.48 16.14 -6.16
C VAL A 165 -11.76 17.27 -7.14
N LYS A 166 -12.62 17.04 -8.13
CA LYS A 166 -13.02 18.10 -9.07
C LYS A 166 -13.78 19.19 -8.33
N ASP A 167 -13.46 20.44 -8.63
CA ASP A 167 -14.21 21.57 -8.09
C ASP A 167 -15.66 21.52 -8.63
N PRO A 168 -16.70 21.63 -7.77
CA PRO A 168 -18.09 21.61 -8.20
C PRO A 168 -18.45 22.73 -9.20
N ASP A 169 -17.78 23.88 -9.08
CA ASP A 169 -18.06 25.08 -9.87
C ASP A 169 -17.17 25.19 -11.11
N ASP A 170 -15.98 24.56 -11.10
CA ASP A 170 -15.06 24.51 -12.25
C ASP A 170 -14.41 23.13 -12.43
N PRO A 171 -14.93 22.28 -13.32
CA PRO A 171 -14.38 20.94 -13.57
C PRO A 171 -12.91 20.91 -14.04
N LYS A 172 -12.33 22.04 -14.47
CA LYS A 172 -10.91 22.16 -14.82
C LYS A 172 -10.02 22.33 -13.58
N LYS A 173 -10.59 22.74 -12.46
CA LYS A 173 -9.89 22.82 -11.17
C LYS A 173 -10.06 21.51 -10.41
N LYS A 174 -8.99 21.11 -9.73
CA LYS A 174 -9.01 19.97 -8.83
C LYS A 174 -8.40 20.37 -7.49
N GLN A 175 -9.13 20.14 -6.40
CA GLN A 175 -8.68 20.34 -5.03
C GLN A 175 -7.95 19.09 -4.53
N PRO A 176 -6.66 19.19 -4.14
CA PRO A 176 -5.99 18.08 -3.47
C PRO A 176 -6.49 17.91 -2.03
N TYR A 177 -6.68 16.66 -1.63
CA TYR A 177 -6.95 16.23 -0.27
C TYR A 177 -5.86 15.26 0.17
N PHE A 178 -5.32 15.49 1.37
CA PHE A 178 -4.46 14.54 2.04
C PHE A 178 -5.29 13.66 2.96
N ILE A 179 -5.18 12.35 2.74
CA ILE A 179 -5.99 11.34 3.40
C ILE A 179 -5.09 10.47 4.27
N ARG A 180 -5.37 10.45 5.57
CA ARG A 180 -4.58 9.73 6.58
C ARG A 180 -5.45 9.08 7.64
N LEU A 181 -4.88 8.21 8.49
CA LEU A 181 -5.60 7.69 9.65
C LEU A 181 -5.85 8.81 10.68
N LYS A 182 -7.04 8.84 11.30
CA LYS A 182 -7.33 9.81 12.39
C LYS A 182 -6.41 9.63 13.58
N SER A 183 -5.96 8.40 13.84
CA SER A 183 -4.97 8.08 14.88
C SER A 183 -3.58 8.66 14.60
N GLN A 184 -3.35 9.16 13.38
CA GLN A 184 -2.05 9.64 12.89
C GLN A 184 -0.95 8.56 12.86
N LYS A 185 -1.33 7.29 13.10
CA LYS A 185 -0.44 6.14 12.96
C LYS A 185 -0.11 5.89 11.49
N PRO A 186 1.02 5.22 11.20
CA PRO A 186 1.31 4.72 9.87
C PRO A 186 0.21 3.84 9.30
N MET A 187 0.11 3.86 7.98
CA MET A 187 -0.71 2.94 7.20
C MET A 187 0.17 2.09 6.30
N PHE A 188 -0.35 0.91 5.93
CA PHE A 188 0.36 -0.04 5.08
C PHE A 188 -0.55 -0.41 3.91
N PHE A 189 -0.20 0.05 2.72
CA PHE A 189 -0.92 -0.33 1.51
C PHE A 189 -0.51 -1.75 1.10
N ALA A 190 -1.49 -2.61 0.81
CA ALA A 190 -1.22 -3.88 0.16
C ALA A 190 -0.58 -3.61 -1.21
N ALA A 191 0.52 -4.28 -1.52
CA ALA A 191 1.27 -4.06 -2.75
C ALA A 191 1.75 -5.39 -3.36
N LEU A 192 1.95 -5.42 -4.66
CA LEU A 192 2.68 -6.50 -5.32
C LEU A 192 4.01 -5.97 -5.85
N ALA A 193 5.09 -6.70 -5.65
CA ALA A 193 6.43 -6.30 -6.02
C ALA A 193 7.25 -7.43 -6.64
N GLN A 194 8.08 -7.07 -7.61
CA GLN A 194 9.21 -7.87 -8.06
C GLN A 194 10.49 -7.19 -7.61
N VAL A 195 11.35 -7.96 -6.94
CA VAL A 195 12.64 -7.50 -6.43
C VAL A 195 13.67 -8.57 -6.77
N HIS A 196 14.70 -8.18 -7.53
CA HIS A 196 15.83 -9.05 -7.83
C HIS A 196 16.91 -8.87 -6.76
N ALA A 197 17.54 -9.98 -6.38
CA ALA A 197 18.66 -9.92 -5.45
C ALA A 197 19.86 -9.23 -6.12
N GLY A 198 20.51 -8.32 -5.39
CA GLY A 198 21.69 -7.60 -5.87
C GLY A 198 21.89 -6.29 -5.12
N LEU A 199 23.09 -5.74 -5.24
CA LEU A 199 23.40 -4.41 -4.69
C LEU A 199 22.92 -3.28 -5.61
N GLN A 200 22.69 -3.59 -6.89
CA GLN A 200 22.28 -2.62 -7.89
C GLN A 200 20.82 -2.81 -8.25
N PRO A 201 20.09 -1.70 -8.51
CA PRO A 201 18.70 -1.79 -8.91
C PRO A 201 18.54 -2.49 -10.26
N HIS A 202 17.61 -3.44 -10.36
CA HIS A 202 17.34 -4.15 -11.61
C HIS A 202 16.21 -3.45 -12.41
N GLU A 203 16.26 -3.54 -13.74
CA GLU A 203 15.25 -2.89 -14.62
C GLU A 203 13.86 -3.51 -14.48
N GLY A 204 13.82 -4.81 -14.20
CA GLY A 204 12.58 -5.56 -13.92
C GLY A 204 12.03 -5.34 -12.52
N ASP A 205 12.72 -4.60 -11.65
CA ASP A 205 12.18 -4.27 -10.34
C ASP A 205 11.00 -3.32 -10.46
N GLY A 206 10.02 -3.51 -9.59
CA GLY A 206 8.91 -2.59 -9.50
C GLY A 206 7.85 -3.10 -8.54
N PHE A 207 6.99 -2.19 -8.10
CA PHE A 207 5.81 -2.55 -7.33
C PHE A 207 4.57 -1.79 -7.78
N VAL A 208 3.41 -2.32 -7.43
CA VAL A 208 2.09 -1.71 -7.62
C VAL A 208 1.29 -1.75 -6.33
N ILE A 209 0.50 -0.70 -6.08
CA ILE A 209 -0.41 -0.64 -4.94
C ILE A 209 -1.73 -1.32 -5.32
N ILE A 210 -2.25 -2.16 -4.43
CA ILE A 210 -3.57 -2.77 -4.60
C ILE A 210 -4.61 -1.74 -4.19
N THR A 211 -5.59 -1.52 -5.06
CA THR A 211 -6.73 -0.62 -4.81
C THR A 211 -8.02 -1.41 -4.71
N ALA A 212 -8.96 -0.92 -3.91
CA ALA A 212 -10.33 -1.44 -3.78
C ALA A 212 -11.35 -0.34 -4.09
N ALA A 213 -12.61 -0.73 -4.29
CA ALA A 213 -13.71 0.23 -4.37
C ALA A 213 -13.82 1.02 -3.05
N SER A 214 -14.05 2.32 -3.17
CA SER A 214 -14.34 3.18 -2.02
C SER A 214 -15.68 2.78 -1.39
N ASP A 215 -15.74 2.82 -0.06
CA ASP A 215 -16.97 2.69 0.73
C ASP A 215 -17.43 4.08 1.23
N GLN A 216 -18.50 4.09 2.03
CA GLN A 216 -19.28 5.28 2.36
C GLN A 216 -18.41 6.42 2.94
N GLY A 217 -18.55 7.62 2.39
CA GLY A 217 -17.78 8.83 2.72
C GLY A 217 -16.50 9.01 1.90
N MET A 218 -15.86 7.93 1.45
CA MET A 218 -14.69 8.00 0.54
C MET A 218 -15.14 8.21 -0.92
N VAL A 219 -16.34 7.73 -1.28
CA VAL A 219 -16.91 7.89 -2.64
C VAL A 219 -17.04 9.36 -3.05
N ASP A 220 -17.28 10.26 -2.09
CA ASP A 220 -17.39 11.69 -2.33
C ASP A 220 -16.06 12.32 -2.77
N ILE A 221 -14.95 11.63 -2.50
CA ILE A 221 -13.59 12.04 -2.88
C ILE A 221 -13.12 11.29 -4.13
N HIS A 222 -13.24 9.96 -4.16
CA HIS A 222 -12.90 9.14 -5.32
C HIS A 222 -13.57 7.75 -5.25
N ASP A 223 -13.89 7.14 -6.41
CA ASP A 223 -14.46 5.78 -6.51
C ASP A 223 -13.50 4.64 -6.08
N ARG A 224 -12.21 4.92 -5.87
CA ARG A 224 -11.22 3.93 -5.43
C ARG A 224 -10.33 4.47 -4.32
N ARG A 225 -9.81 3.54 -3.52
CA ARG A 225 -8.82 3.82 -2.47
C ARG A 225 -7.75 2.74 -2.42
N PRO A 226 -6.56 3.01 -1.85
CA PRO A 226 -5.59 1.97 -1.54
C PRO A 226 -6.21 0.96 -0.57
N LEU A 227 -5.87 -0.32 -0.73
CA LEU A 227 -6.23 -1.34 0.25
C LEU A 227 -5.31 -1.20 1.46
N VAL A 228 -5.79 -0.51 2.50
CA VAL A 228 -5.06 -0.23 3.74
C VAL A 228 -5.22 -1.40 4.72
N SER A 229 -4.10 -1.89 5.26
CA SER A 229 -4.07 -2.87 6.34
C SER A 229 -4.25 -2.22 7.72
N ALA A 230 -5.14 -2.79 8.53
CA ALA A 230 -5.28 -2.47 9.95
C ALA A 230 -4.59 -3.55 10.82
N GLN A 231 -3.26 -3.62 10.76
CA GLN A 231 -2.40 -4.45 11.62
C GLN A 231 -2.62 -5.97 11.61
N ASN A 232 -1.56 -6.71 11.97
CA ASN A 232 -1.44 -8.18 11.89
C ASN A 232 -1.18 -8.73 10.48
N TRP A 233 -0.27 -8.09 9.73
CA TRP A 233 0.38 -8.77 8.62
C TRP A 233 1.08 -10.03 9.15
N ARG A 234 0.62 -11.20 8.68
CA ARG A 234 1.32 -12.46 8.89
C ARG A 234 1.92 -12.87 7.56
N ALA A 235 3.24 -12.91 7.48
CA ALA A 235 3.92 -13.59 6.39
C ALA A 235 3.35 -15.02 6.31
N SER A 236 2.51 -15.27 5.32
CA SER A 236 1.99 -16.61 5.01
C SER A 236 3.18 -17.41 4.50
N GLY A 237 3.89 -18.03 5.46
CA GLY A 237 5.16 -18.73 5.28
C GLY A 237 5.67 -19.40 6.55
N GLN A 238 5.18 -19.04 7.74
CA GLN A 238 5.37 -19.88 8.92
C GLN A 238 4.50 -21.14 8.80
N THR A 239 5.04 -22.16 8.11
CA THR A 239 4.80 -23.54 8.53
C THR A 239 5.03 -23.56 10.03
N ARG A 240 3.95 -23.81 10.78
CA ARG A 240 3.95 -24.03 12.22
C ARG A 240 5.22 -24.78 12.58
N LEU A 241 6.20 -24.12 13.23
CA LEU A 241 7.26 -24.85 13.92
C LEU A 241 6.52 -25.72 14.93
N LEU A 242 6.40 -27.00 14.60
CA LEU A 242 5.92 -27.99 15.57
C LEU A 242 6.88 -27.89 16.75
N PRO A 243 6.38 -27.86 18.00
CA PRO A 243 7.27 -27.82 19.15
C PRO A 243 8.21 -29.01 19.05
N HIS A 244 9.52 -28.73 19.12
CA HIS A 244 10.54 -29.76 19.26
C HIS A 244 10.11 -30.70 20.38
N ARG A 245 9.80 -31.95 20.04
CA ARG A 245 9.68 -33.01 21.03
C ARG A 245 11.03 -33.08 21.74
N ALA A 246 11.03 -32.83 23.04
CA ALA A 246 12.16 -33.12 23.89
C ALA A 246 12.59 -34.59 23.69
N PRO A 247 13.90 -34.89 23.67
CA PRO A 247 14.36 -36.27 23.56
C PRO A 247 13.85 -37.04 24.78
N GLN A 248 13.10 -38.10 24.53
CA GLN A 248 12.76 -39.06 25.58
C GLN A 248 14.06 -39.72 26.03
N ARG A 249 14.31 -39.65 27.34
CA ARG A 249 15.31 -40.48 28.03
C ARG A 249 14.79 -41.90 28.17
#